data_AF-A0A7L3V2E0-F1
#
_entry.id   AF-A0A7L3V2E0-F1
#
_cell.length_a   1.000
_cell.length_b   1.000
_cell.length_c   1.000
_cell.angle_alpha   90.00
_cell.angle_beta   90.00
_cell.angle_gamma   90.00
#
_symmetry.space_group_name_H-M   'P 1'
#
loop_
_entity.id
_entity.type
_entity.pdbx_description
1 polymer ?
#
loop_
_entity_poly.entity_id
_entity_poly.type
_entity_poly.pdbx_seq_one_letter_code
_entity_poly.pdbx_strand_id
1 'polypeptide(L)'
;GPGAGPGPPPGAAQGPALPAQAATAQAQDFDPVQRFRLLLPQLKESLQTLMKVAAQNLVQNSSIDNGQKSTDGALQRFDKSLEEFYALCDQLELCLRLAHECLAQSFDSAKHAPALVPAAPKAEGGSLGGSLGVPGVPGGLGGTESLPYTQYLPLIKAQIAGAKDIHNALLEGTNKITGRLPPPGGP
;
A
#
# COMPACT_ATOMS: atom_id res chain seq x y z
N GLY A 1 59.12 -25.29 -30.37
CA GLY A 1 58.77 -25.43 -28.94
C GLY A 1 59.64 -24.48 -28.16
N PRO A 2 59.21 -23.86 -27.06
CA PRO A 2 58.22 -24.26 -26.06
C PRO A 2 57.10 -23.20 -25.88
N GLY A 3 56.23 -23.34 -24.87
CA GLY A 3 55.43 -22.22 -24.34
C GLY A 3 54.00 -22.57 -23.91
N ALA A 4 53.85 -23.29 -22.79
CA ALA A 4 52.58 -23.36 -22.07
C ALA A 4 52.31 -22.00 -21.40
N GLY A 5 51.19 -21.36 -21.76
CA GLY A 5 50.66 -20.17 -21.09
C GLY A 5 49.60 -20.56 -20.05
N PRO A 6 49.57 -19.94 -18.86
CA PRO A 6 48.62 -20.27 -17.81
C PRO A 6 47.24 -19.67 -18.11
N GLY A 7 46.19 -20.47 -17.94
CA GLY A 7 44.81 -20.02 -18.07
C GLY A 7 44.41 -19.05 -16.94
N PRO A 8 43.42 -18.17 -17.17
CA PRO A 8 42.92 -17.25 -16.16
C PRO A 8 42.17 -18.01 -15.04
N PRO A 9 42.18 -17.49 -13.80
CA PRO A 9 41.64 -18.19 -12.64
C PRO A 9 40.10 -18.18 -12.63
N PRO A 10 39.44 -19.25 -12.13
CA PRO A 10 38.03 -19.23 -11.81
C PRO A 10 37.87 -18.64 -10.40
N GLY A 11 37.14 -17.54 -10.25
CA GLY A 11 36.83 -17.03 -8.91
C GLY A 11 36.51 -15.55 -8.85
N ALA A 12 35.37 -15.16 -9.39
CA ALA A 12 34.65 -13.99 -8.90
C ALA A 12 33.40 -14.50 -8.19
N ALA A 13 33.48 -14.57 -6.86
CA ALA A 13 32.38 -14.91 -5.98
C ALA A 13 31.20 -13.97 -6.26
N GLN A 14 30.07 -14.54 -6.65
CA GLN A 14 28.77 -13.88 -6.59
C GLN A 14 28.49 -13.57 -5.12
N GLY A 15 28.61 -12.30 -4.73
CA GLY A 15 28.03 -11.83 -3.48
C GLY A 15 26.50 -12.04 -3.52
N PRO A 16 25.85 -12.35 -2.39
CA PRO A 16 24.42 -12.57 -2.37
C PRO A 16 23.71 -11.29 -2.80
N ALA A 17 22.95 -11.37 -3.89
CA ALA A 17 21.99 -10.34 -4.24
C ALA A 17 20.96 -10.28 -3.11
N LEU A 18 20.91 -9.16 -2.38
CA LEU A 18 19.84 -8.91 -1.43
C LEU A 18 18.50 -8.98 -2.18
N PRO A 19 17.50 -9.73 -1.68
CA PRO A 19 16.19 -9.78 -2.31
C PRO A 19 15.39 -8.52 -1.94
N ALA A 20 15.78 -7.36 -2.50
CA ALA A 20 15.01 -6.12 -2.36
C ALA A 20 13.66 -6.17 -3.10
N GLN A 21 13.43 -7.19 -3.93
CA GLN A 21 12.19 -7.37 -4.71
C GLN A 21 11.12 -8.22 -4.01
N ALA A 22 11.42 -8.86 -2.87
CA ALA A 22 10.43 -9.65 -2.13
C ALA A 22 9.54 -8.79 -1.22
N ALA A 23 10.00 -7.61 -0.79
CA ALA A 23 9.25 -6.75 0.14
C ALA A 23 8.11 -5.96 -0.53
N THR A 24 8.13 -5.78 -1.85
CA THR A 24 7.08 -5.03 -2.57
C THR A 24 5.92 -5.90 -3.07
N ALA A 25 6.05 -7.23 -3.06
CA ALA A 25 5.04 -8.14 -3.60
C ALA A 25 3.95 -8.57 -2.59
N GLN A 26 4.14 -8.32 -1.28
CA GLN A 26 3.12 -8.60 -0.25
C GLN A 26 2.19 -7.41 0.07
N ALA A 27 2.41 -6.24 -0.54
CA ALA A 27 1.64 -5.03 -0.29
C ALA A 27 0.39 -4.86 -1.19
N GLN A 28 0.11 -5.82 -2.07
CA GLN A 28 -1.17 -5.95 -2.80
C GLN A 28 -1.90 -7.15 -2.19
N ASP A 29 -3.00 -7.03 -1.45
CA ASP A 29 -4.36 -6.82 -1.99
C ASP A 29 -5.35 -6.39 -0.88
N PHE A 30 -4.87 -5.88 0.26
CA PHE A 30 -5.76 -5.52 1.37
C PHE A 30 -6.29 -4.09 1.19
N ASP A 31 -7.42 -3.95 0.48
CA ASP A 31 -8.16 -2.69 0.46
C ASP A 31 -9.13 -2.62 1.67
N PRO A 32 -8.82 -1.80 2.69
CA PRO A 32 -9.68 -1.67 3.87
C PRO A 32 -11.09 -1.15 3.52
N VAL A 33 -11.24 -0.36 2.46
CA VAL A 33 -12.55 0.17 2.04
C VAL A 33 -13.40 -0.93 1.42
N GLN A 34 -12.83 -1.73 0.53
CA GLN A 34 -13.53 -2.91 -0.01
C GLN A 34 -13.91 -3.90 1.10
N ARG A 35 -13.00 -4.15 2.05
CA ARG A 35 -13.29 -5.04 3.17
C ARG A 35 -14.43 -4.53 4.05
N PHE A 36 -14.43 -3.25 4.39
CA PHE A 36 -15.54 -2.60 5.10
C PHE A 36 -16.89 -2.80 4.39
N ARG A 37 -16.92 -2.60 3.05
CA ARG A 37 -18.15 -2.80 2.24
C ARG A 37 -18.66 -4.24 2.29
N LEU A 38 -17.77 -5.23 2.34
CA LEU A 38 -18.13 -6.65 2.44
C LEU A 38 -18.63 -7.04 3.84
N LEU A 39 -18.18 -6.35 4.88
CA LEU A 39 -18.60 -6.61 6.26
C LEU A 39 -19.94 -5.95 6.60
N LEU A 40 -20.32 -4.87 5.93
CA LEU A 40 -21.60 -4.16 6.18
C LEU A 40 -22.84 -5.07 6.13
N PRO A 41 -23.02 -5.93 5.11
CA PRO A 41 -24.14 -6.86 5.06
C PRO A 41 -24.11 -7.88 6.21
N GLN A 42 -22.93 -8.40 6.54
CA GLN A 42 -22.75 -9.37 7.62
C GLN A 42 -23.09 -8.76 8.98
N LEU A 43 -22.70 -7.51 9.23
CA LEU A 43 -23.07 -6.79 10.45
C LEU A 43 -24.59 -6.65 10.58
N LYS A 44 -25.27 -6.30 9.48
CA LYS A 44 -26.74 -6.20 9.47
C LYS A 44 -27.41 -7.53 9.78
N GLU A 45 -26.91 -8.61 9.18
CA GLU A 45 -27.45 -9.96 9.40
C GLU A 45 -27.18 -10.47 10.82
N SER A 46 -25.97 -10.22 11.34
CA SER A 46 -25.60 -10.52 12.73
C SER A 46 -26.49 -9.76 13.72
N LEU A 47 -26.74 -8.46 13.50
CA LEU A 47 -27.66 -7.68 14.35
C LEU A 47 -29.09 -8.22 14.29
N GLN A 48 -29.58 -8.59 13.10
CA GLN A 48 -30.90 -9.20 12.97
C GLN A 48 -30.98 -10.53 13.74
N THR A 49 -29.93 -11.36 13.64
CA THR A 49 -29.82 -12.63 14.35
C THR A 49 -29.79 -12.42 15.86
N LEU A 50 -28.99 -11.46 16.34
CA LEU A 50 -28.93 -11.07 17.75
C LEU A 50 -30.31 -10.68 18.29
N MET A 51 -31.04 -9.81 17.58
CA MET A 51 -32.39 -9.39 17.99
C MET A 51 -33.38 -10.56 17.99
N LYS A 52 -33.29 -11.46 17.02
CA LYS A 52 -34.15 -12.65 16.96
C LYS A 52 -33.89 -13.59 18.14
N VAL A 53 -32.62 -13.84 18.46
CA VAL A 53 -32.23 -14.69 19.61
C VAL A 53 -32.64 -14.03 20.93
N ALA A 54 -32.48 -12.72 21.07
CA ALA A 54 -32.92 -11.97 22.25
C ALA A 54 -34.43 -12.09 22.45
N ALA A 55 -35.22 -11.90 21.39
CA ALA A 55 -36.67 -12.02 21.45
C ALA A 55 -37.12 -13.45 21.81
N GLN A 56 -36.47 -14.47 21.26
CA GLN A 56 -36.74 -15.87 21.60
C GLN A 56 -36.43 -16.17 23.07
N ASN A 57 -35.31 -15.67 23.60
CA ASN A 57 -34.96 -15.79 25.01
C ASN A 57 -36.00 -15.11 25.91
N LEU A 58 -36.47 -13.91 25.54
CA LEU A 58 -37.48 -13.19 26.31
C LEU A 58 -38.82 -13.95 26.35
N VAL A 59 -39.29 -14.45 25.19
CA VAL A 59 -40.52 -15.24 25.11
C VAL A 59 -40.39 -16.53 25.91
N GLN A 60 -39.23 -17.21 25.83
CA GLN A 60 -38.96 -18.40 26.62
C GLN A 60 -39.01 -18.11 28.12
N ASN A 61 -38.29 -17.07 28.59
CA ASN A 61 -38.32 -16.69 30.00
C ASN A 61 -39.75 -16.36 30.46
N SER A 62 -40.51 -15.60 29.66
CA SER A 62 -41.92 -15.30 29.97
C SER A 62 -42.80 -16.56 30.04
N SER A 63 -42.58 -17.56 29.18
CA SER A 63 -43.33 -18.82 29.25
C SER A 63 -43.00 -19.65 30.49
N ILE A 64 -41.73 -19.63 30.94
CA ILE A 64 -41.28 -20.30 32.15
C ILE A 64 -41.91 -19.64 33.37
N ASP A 65 -41.94 -18.30 33.41
CA ASP A 65 -42.59 -17.53 34.48
C ASP A 65 -44.10 -17.82 34.57
N ASN A 66 -44.74 -18.14 33.44
CA ASN A 66 -46.13 -18.60 33.38
C ASN A 66 -46.34 -20.08 33.80
N GLY A 67 -45.30 -20.76 34.29
CA GLY A 67 -45.37 -22.14 34.76
C GLY A 67 -45.42 -23.19 33.64
N GLN A 68 -45.14 -22.82 32.38
CA GLN A 68 -44.93 -23.81 31.32
C GLN A 68 -43.57 -24.50 31.54
N LYS A 69 -43.53 -25.83 31.36
CA LYS A 69 -42.26 -26.57 31.42
C LYS A 69 -41.33 -26.03 30.34
N SER A 70 -40.11 -25.66 30.74
CA SER A 70 -39.04 -25.27 29.83
C SER A 70 -38.84 -26.35 28.77
N THR A 71 -39.01 -25.99 27.49
CA THR A 71 -38.52 -26.81 26.40
C THR A 71 -37.02 -26.55 26.28
N ASP A 72 -36.20 -27.44 26.82
CA ASP A 72 -34.73 -27.41 26.73
C ASP A 72 -34.32 -27.81 25.29
N GLY A 73 -34.86 -27.11 24.29
CA GLY A 73 -34.32 -27.15 22.95
C GLY A 73 -33.02 -26.36 22.95
N ALA A 74 -32.03 -26.80 22.16
CA ALA A 74 -30.76 -26.10 21.97
C ALA A 74 -30.99 -24.70 21.37
N LEU A 75 -31.37 -23.75 22.22
CA LEU A 75 -31.54 -22.36 21.82
C LEU A 75 -30.17 -21.81 21.44
N GLN A 76 -30.11 -21.07 20.34
CA GLN A 76 -28.94 -20.26 20.03
C GLN A 76 -28.64 -19.38 21.24
N ARG A 77 -27.43 -19.51 21.80
CA ARG A 77 -27.03 -18.74 22.97
C ARG A 77 -26.95 -17.28 22.57
N PHE A 78 -27.62 -16.42 23.34
CA PHE A 78 -27.54 -14.97 23.17
C PHE A 78 -26.09 -14.48 23.22
N ASP A 79 -25.27 -15.05 24.12
CA ASP A 79 -23.86 -14.69 24.24
C ASP A 79 -23.08 -14.89 22.94
N LYS A 80 -23.38 -15.95 22.19
CA LYS A 80 -22.71 -16.25 20.92
C LYS A 80 -23.07 -15.25 19.83
N SER A 81 -24.36 -14.95 19.65
CA SER A 81 -24.79 -13.98 18.64
C SER A 81 -24.32 -12.56 18.99
N LEU A 82 -24.19 -12.25 20.28
CA LEU A 82 -23.64 -10.99 20.77
C LEU A 82 -22.13 -10.90 20.50
N GLU A 83 -21.37 -11.96 20.77
CA GLU A 83 -19.93 -12.03 20.47
C GLU A 83 -19.66 -11.85 18.97
N GLU A 84 -20.43 -12.54 18.12
CA GLU A 84 -20.32 -12.40 16.65
C GLU A 84 -20.60 -10.96 16.18
N PHE A 85 -21.59 -10.28 16.77
CA PHE A 85 -21.88 -8.88 16.46
C PHE A 85 -20.72 -7.95 16.84
N TYR A 86 -20.17 -8.10 18.03
CA TYR A 86 -19.03 -7.28 18.48
C TYR A 86 -17.76 -7.56 17.67
N ALA A 87 -17.48 -8.82 17.33
CA ALA A 87 -16.34 -9.17 16.49
C ALA A 87 -16.40 -8.49 15.11
N LEU A 88 -17.60 -8.38 14.53
CA LEU A 88 -17.81 -7.64 13.28
C LEU A 88 -17.60 -6.13 13.48
N CYS A 89 -18.13 -5.54 14.55
CA CYS A 89 -17.89 -4.13 14.89
C CYS A 89 -16.39 -3.81 15.00
N ASP A 90 -15.62 -4.62 15.73
CA ASP A 90 -14.17 -4.45 15.90
C ASP A 90 -13.45 -4.50 14.54
N GLN A 91 -13.87 -5.42 13.67
CA GLN A 91 -13.28 -5.55 12.35
C GLN A 91 -13.61 -4.36 11.43
N LEU A 92 -14.84 -3.84 11.50
CA LEU A 92 -15.21 -2.59 10.80
C LEU A 92 -14.38 -1.42 11.30
N GLU A 93 -14.23 -1.28 12.62
CA GLU A 93 -13.47 -0.19 13.21
C GLU A 93 -12.01 -0.23 12.76
N LEU A 94 -11.39 -1.41 12.77
CA LEU A 94 -10.04 -1.59 12.27
C LEU A 94 -9.91 -1.21 10.78
N CYS A 95 -10.85 -1.63 9.93
CA CYS A 95 -10.85 -1.27 8.52
C CYS A 95 -10.95 0.25 8.33
N LEU A 96 -11.82 0.92 9.08
CA LEU A 96 -11.99 2.37 8.99
C LEU A 96 -10.73 3.13 9.46
N ARG A 97 -10.12 2.71 10.58
CA ARG A 97 -8.87 3.29 11.08
C ARG A 97 -7.75 3.14 10.05
N LEU A 98 -7.62 1.96 9.45
CA LEU A 98 -6.59 1.72 8.43
C LEU A 98 -6.84 2.53 7.16
N ALA A 99 -8.09 2.60 6.69
CA ALA A 99 -8.45 3.42 5.53
C ALA A 99 -8.10 4.91 5.74
N HIS A 100 -8.32 5.42 6.95
CA HIS A 100 -7.95 6.79 7.31
C HIS A 100 -6.43 7.00 7.28
N GLU A 101 -5.67 6.06 7.84
CA GLU A 101 -4.20 6.12 7.82
C GLU A 101 -3.66 6.03 6.38
N CYS A 102 -4.21 5.14 5.54
CA CYS A 102 -3.82 5.07 4.13
C CYS A 102 -4.10 6.40 3.39
N LEU A 103 -5.21 7.08 3.73
CA LEU A 103 -5.50 8.39 3.17
C LEU A 103 -4.49 9.44 3.65
N ALA A 104 -4.20 9.50 4.95
CA ALA A 104 -3.19 10.41 5.51
C ALA A 104 -1.80 10.17 4.88
N GLN A 105 -1.38 8.91 4.82
CA GLN A 105 -0.16 8.49 4.16
C GLN A 105 -0.14 8.85 2.67
N SER A 106 -1.29 8.83 1.98
CA SER A 106 -1.35 9.25 0.57
C SER A 106 -1.08 10.76 0.40
N PHE A 107 -1.57 11.59 1.31
CA PHE A 107 -1.29 13.03 1.32
C PHE A 107 0.18 13.32 1.64
N ASP A 108 0.73 12.67 2.66
CA ASP A 108 2.13 12.82 3.04
C ASP A 108 3.06 12.30 1.93
N SER A 109 2.71 11.17 1.33
CA SER A 109 3.42 10.62 0.17
C SER A 109 3.38 11.59 -1.00
N ALA A 110 2.23 12.19 -1.35
CA ALA A 110 2.16 13.17 -2.44
C ALA A 110 3.02 14.42 -2.20
N LYS A 111 3.22 14.80 -0.93
CA LYS A 111 4.02 15.97 -0.54
C LYS A 111 5.52 15.69 -0.48
N HIS A 112 5.89 14.46 -0.10
CA HIS A 112 7.27 14.12 0.25
C HIS A 112 7.91 13.09 -0.68
N ALA A 113 7.13 12.38 -1.49
CA ALA A 113 7.66 11.45 -2.48
C ALA A 113 8.27 12.21 -3.65
N PRO A 114 9.50 11.87 -4.06
CA PRO A 114 10.07 12.41 -5.29
C PRO A 114 9.17 12.05 -6.48
N ALA A 115 8.76 13.05 -7.27
CA ALA A 115 8.10 12.80 -8.54
C ALA A 115 9.02 11.94 -9.43
N LEU A 116 8.60 10.70 -9.71
CA LEU A 116 9.33 9.83 -10.62
C LEU A 116 9.14 10.35 -12.04
N VAL A 117 10.22 10.87 -12.61
CA VAL A 117 10.27 11.19 -14.04
C VAL A 117 10.25 9.87 -14.80
N PRO A 118 9.30 9.65 -15.74
CA PRO A 118 9.43 8.55 -16.68
C PRO A 118 10.80 8.65 -17.32
N ALA A 119 11.63 7.61 -17.17
CA ALA A 119 12.99 7.61 -17.70
C ALA A 119 12.92 8.03 -19.17
N ALA A 120 13.55 9.15 -19.51
CA ALA A 120 13.64 9.60 -20.89
C ALA A 120 14.19 8.43 -21.71
N PRO A 121 13.57 8.06 -22.84
CA PRO A 121 14.14 7.04 -23.69
C PRO A 121 15.54 7.53 -24.05
N LYS A 122 16.55 6.71 -23.75
CA LYS A 122 17.91 6.95 -24.22
C LYS A 122 17.82 7.24 -25.72
N ALA A 123 18.05 8.49 -26.10
CA ALA A 123 18.25 8.86 -27.49
C ALA A 123 19.61 8.29 -27.91
N GLU A 124 19.68 6.98 -28.12
CA GLU A 124 20.81 6.37 -28.78
C GLU A 124 20.47 6.25 -30.26
N GLY A 125 21.03 7.19 -31.03
CA GLY A 125 21.54 6.97 -32.37
C GLY A 125 20.60 6.39 -33.43
N GLY A 126 20.07 7.28 -34.26
CA GLY A 126 20.04 7.09 -35.71
C GLY A 126 19.42 5.81 -36.26
N SER A 127 18.15 5.89 -36.66
CA SER A 127 17.67 5.12 -37.80
C SER A 127 16.66 5.96 -38.57
N LEU A 128 17.18 6.71 -39.54
CA LEU A 128 16.45 7.00 -40.78
C LEU A 128 16.23 5.66 -41.50
N GLY A 129 15.28 4.87 -41.03
CA GLY A 129 14.91 3.59 -41.60
C GLY A 129 13.40 3.54 -41.69
N GLY A 130 12.88 3.87 -42.87
CA GLY A 130 11.46 4.05 -43.12
C GLY A 130 10.60 2.86 -42.67
N SER A 131 9.50 3.17 -42.00
CA SER A 131 8.35 2.27 -41.96
C SER A 131 7.13 3.09 -42.33
N LEU A 132 6.65 2.86 -43.56
CA LEU A 132 5.33 3.28 -44.02
C LEU A 132 4.28 2.54 -43.18
N GLY A 133 3.96 3.08 -42.01
CA GLY A 133 2.85 2.66 -41.17
C GLY A 133 1.56 3.33 -41.63
N VAL A 134 0.64 2.54 -42.18
CA VAL A 134 -0.67 2.92 -42.72
C VAL A 134 -1.54 3.62 -41.65
N PRO A 135 -2.21 4.74 -41.96
CA PRO A 135 -3.12 5.39 -41.02
C PRO A 135 -4.43 4.60 -40.94
N GLY A 136 -4.78 4.04 -39.76
CA GLY A 136 -6.13 3.50 -39.54
C GLY A 136 -6.36 2.40 -38.51
N VAL A 137 -5.39 1.98 -37.68
CA VAL A 137 -5.63 0.90 -36.69
C VAL A 137 -5.59 1.44 -35.25
N PRO A 138 -6.73 1.50 -34.53
CA PRO A 138 -6.75 1.81 -33.12
C PRO A 138 -6.47 0.53 -32.34
N GLY A 139 -5.22 0.34 -31.93
CA GLY A 139 -4.81 -0.79 -31.09
C GLY A 139 -3.45 -1.35 -31.46
N GLY A 140 -2.40 -0.85 -30.82
CA GLY A 140 -1.04 -1.33 -30.98
C GLY A 140 -0.13 -0.77 -29.90
N LEU A 141 0.14 -1.60 -28.89
CA LEU A 141 1.05 -1.36 -27.77
C LEU A 141 2.47 -1.07 -28.27
N GLY A 142 3.11 0.00 -27.78
CA GLY A 142 4.58 0.14 -27.90
C GLY A 142 5.16 1.53 -28.15
N GLY A 143 4.37 2.60 -28.19
CA GLY A 143 4.91 3.97 -28.22
C GLY A 143 5.24 4.44 -26.81
N THR A 144 6.52 4.44 -26.42
CA THR A 144 6.98 5.26 -25.30
C THR A 144 6.86 6.72 -25.71
N GLU A 145 5.68 7.30 -25.46
CA GLU A 145 5.39 8.72 -25.66
C GLU A 145 6.35 9.53 -24.78
N SER A 146 7.44 10.03 -25.38
CA SER A 146 8.32 11.00 -24.73
C SER A 146 7.48 12.17 -24.24
N LEU A 147 7.57 12.52 -22.95
CA LEU A 147 6.85 13.67 -22.43
C LEU A 147 7.19 14.91 -23.26
N PRO A 148 6.18 15.72 -23.67
CA PRO A 148 6.44 16.93 -24.41
C PRO A 148 7.30 17.87 -23.57
N TYR A 149 8.23 18.59 -24.21
CA TYR A 149 9.21 19.45 -23.53
C TYR A 149 8.57 20.48 -22.59
N THR A 150 7.36 20.95 -22.94
CA THR A 150 6.54 21.86 -22.11
C THR A 150 6.16 21.27 -20.76
N GLN A 151 5.99 19.93 -20.66
CA GLN A 151 5.70 19.21 -19.43
C GLN A 151 6.99 18.72 -18.73
N TYR A 152 8.06 18.47 -19.49
CA TYR A 152 9.35 18.03 -18.95
C TYR A 152 10.05 19.10 -18.10
N LEU A 153 10.08 20.36 -18.56
CA LEU A 153 10.76 21.45 -17.87
C LEU A 153 10.23 21.70 -16.43
N PRO A 154 8.91 21.82 -16.20
CA PRO A 154 8.35 21.93 -14.85
C PRO A 154 8.69 20.74 -13.95
N LEU A 155 8.69 19.53 -14.51
CA LEU A 155 8.98 18.29 -13.80
C LEU A 155 10.44 18.23 -13.31
N ILE A 156 11.40 18.56 -14.18
CA ILE A 156 12.82 18.64 -13.80
C ILE A 156 13.05 19.72 -12.74
N LYS A 157 12.40 20.88 -12.84
CA LYS A 157 12.49 21.92 -11.78
C LYS A 157 11.98 21.42 -10.44
N ALA A 158 10.84 20.73 -10.43
CA ALA A 158 10.27 20.13 -9.22
C ALA A 158 11.20 19.06 -8.62
N GLN A 159 11.84 18.24 -9.46
CA GLN A 159 12.77 17.21 -9.01
C GLN A 159 14.07 17.79 -8.41
N ILE A 160 14.62 18.84 -9.02
CA ILE A 160 15.78 19.57 -8.47
C ILE A 160 15.43 20.19 -7.12
N ALA A 161 14.24 20.80 -7.00
CA ALA A 161 13.76 21.35 -5.73
C ALA A 161 13.61 20.25 -4.66
N GLY A 162 12.95 19.14 -4.99
CA GLY A 162 12.78 18.02 -4.07
C GLY A 162 14.12 17.40 -3.61
N ALA A 163 15.08 17.23 -4.53
CA ALA A 163 16.42 16.74 -4.18
C ALA A 163 17.16 17.70 -3.23
N LYS A 164 17.01 19.02 -3.45
CA LYS A 164 17.58 20.05 -2.58
C LYS A 164 16.93 20.02 -1.19
N ASP A 165 15.62 19.84 -1.10
CA ASP A 165 14.91 19.76 0.17
C ASP A 165 15.33 18.52 0.98
N ILE A 166 15.47 17.37 0.32
CA ILE A 166 16.02 16.14 0.93
C ILE A 166 17.46 16.38 1.43
N HIS A 167 18.31 17.00 0.60
CA HIS A 167 19.68 17.33 1.00
C HIS A 167 19.71 18.23 2.24
N ASN A 168 18.88 19.28 2.28
CA ASN A 168 18.79 20.19 3.42
C ASN A 168 18.31 19.47 4.69
N ALA A 169 17.29 18.61 4.58
CA ALA A 169 16.78 17.84 5.72
C ALA A 169 17.82 16.85 6.27
N LEU A 170 18.54 16.15 5.38
CA LEU A 170 19.63 15.25 5.77
C LEU A 170 20.81 16.01 6.39
N LEU A 171 21.16 17.17 5.85
CA LEU A 171 22.22 18.03 6.37
C LEU A 171 21.86 18.55 7.76
N GLU A 172 20.63 19.01 7.95
CA GLU A 172 20.11 19.45 9.26
C GLU A 172 20.10 18.30 10.26
N GLY A 173 19.62 17.11 9.88
CA GLY A 173 19.65 15.91 10.72
C GLY A 173 21.08 15.51 11.11
N THR A 174 22.01 15.55 10.16
CA THR A 174 23.42 15.25 10.41
C THR A 174 24.06 16.25 11.37
N ASN A 175 23.76 17.55 11.22
CA ASN A 175 24.27 18.59 12.12
C ASN A 175 23.72 18.44 13.55
N LYS A 176 22.44 18.05 13.70
CA LYS A 176 21.84 17.75 15.00
C LYS A 176 22.49 16.54 15.68
N ILE A 177 22.77 15.47 14.94
CA ILE A 177 23.39 14.24 15.47
C ILE A 177 24.87 14.47 15.82
N THR A 178 25.60 15.18 14.97
CA THR A 178 27.04 15.42 15.15
C THR A 178 27.35 16.54 16.14
N GLY A 179 26.34 17.20 16.71
CA GLY A 179 26.52 18.28 17.68
C GLY A 179 27.27 19.49 17.13
N ARG A 180 27.35 19.65 15.80
CA ARG A 180 27.88 20.84 15.13
C ARG A 180 26.84 21.97 15.26
N LEU A 181 26.62 22.43 16.48
CA LEU A 181 26.04 23.75 16.71
C LEU A 181 26.92 24.74 15.93
N PRO A 182 26.35 25.62 15.10
CA PRO A 182 27.12 26.74 14.58
C PRO A 182 27.70 27.48 15.80
N PRO A 183 28.98 27.90 15.74
CA PRO A 183 29.61 28.56 16.88
C PRO A 183 28.71 29.72 17.32
N PRO A 184 28.44 29.89 18.63
CA PRO A 184 27.72 31.06 19.10
C PRO A 184 28.54 32.27 18.61
N GLY A 185 27.88 33.14 17.85
CA GLY A 185 28.48 34.38 17.39
C GLY A 185 29.08 35.10 18.58
N GLY A 186 30.41 35.17 18.59
CA GLY A 186 31.15 36.07 19.46
C GLY A 186 31.09 37.49 18.91
N PRO A 187 31.20 38.50 19.79
CA PRO A 187 30.79 39.89 19.59
C PRO A 187 31.47 40.61 18.43
#